data_AF-A0A950EH43-F1
#
_entry.id   AF-A0A950EH43-F1
#
_cell.length_a   1.000
_cell.length_b   1.000
_cell.length_c   1.000
_cell.angle_alpha   90.00
_cell.angle_beta   90.00
_cell.angle_gamma   90.00
#
_symmetry.space_group_name_H-M   'P 1'
#
loop_
_entity.id
_entity.type
_entity.pdbx_description
1 polymer ?
#
loop_
_entity_poly.entity_id
_entity_poly.type
_entity_poly.pdbx_seq_one_letter_code
_entity_poly.pdbx_strand_id
1 'polypeptide(L)'
;ADSLREVISPEASAALATLRGSLSRIRFRTAPTDAEARKVTRRLSDTVTAVIPQFFATAQLSMLADDGWRFSELGQFVERAVTTANATRSVALSIMRRLEPLHSIEIELSAFLRLLGSRDAYRRIYQTRAEPPQVLEFLWQNAEMPRSVLYSLKRCAEILQASLPSNSQTAQQAQSFLEELLRRIRRLDWYNFFVSEDEASIRLLRREELLLQLDLLLSETLELHTVITDNFLSHQSIISEPEPTLF
;
A
#
# COMPACT_ATOMS: atom_id res chain seq x y z
N ALA A 1 -27.25 -2.07 -9.27
CA ALA A 1 -26.87 -3.12 -8.28
C ALA A 1 -26.86 -4.51 -8.91
N ASP A 2 -27.81 -4.81 -9.82
CA ASP A 2 -27.87 -6.11 -10.50
C ASP A 2 -26.72 -6.35 -11.50
N SER A 3 -26.16 -5.32 -12.16
CA SER A 3 -25.05 -5.52 -13.12
C SER A 3 -23.71 -5.91 -12.50
N LEU A 4 -23.49 -5.67 -11.20
CA LEU A 4 -22.24 -6.08 -10.51
C LEU A 4 -22.21 -7.58 -10.21
N ARG A 5 -23.38 -8.25 -10.16
CA ARG A 5 -23.46 -9.70 -9.92
C ARG A 5 -22.97 -10.52 -11.10
N GLU A 6 -22.94 -9.93 -12.29
CA GLU A 6 -22.43 -10.60 -13.50
C GLU A 6 -20.90 -10.60 -13.55
N VAL A 7 -20.25 -9.69 -12.82
CA VAL A 7 -18.78 -9.54 -12.82
C VAL A 7 -18.13 -10.25 -11.62
N ILE A 8 -18.80 -10.27 -10.45
CA ILE A 8 -18.25 -10.87 -9.22
C ILE A 8 -18.73 -12.31 -9.07
N SER A 9 -17.80 -13.25 -8.92
CA SER A 9 -18.13 -14.66 -8.70
C SER A 9 -18.98 -14.89 -7.43
N PRO A 10 -19.79 -15.96 -7.38
CA PRO A 10 -20.57 -16.29 -6.18
C PRO A 10 -19.71 -16.41 -4.91
N GLU A 11 -18.52 -16.98 -5.04
CA GLU A 11 -17.59 -17.19 -3.92
C GLU A 11 -17.02 -15.85 -3.42
N ALA A 12 -16.61 -14.95 -4.32
CA ALA A 12 -16.14 -13.61 -3.94
C ALA A 12 -17.28 -12.77 -3.35
N SER A 13 -18.48 -12.88 -3.93
CA SER A 13 -19.70 -12.23 -3.43
C SER A 13 -20.07 -12.70 -2.02
N ALA A 14 -19.86 -13.98 -1.69
CA ALA A 14 -20.09 -14.51 -0.35
C ALA A 14 -19.16 -13.89 0.72
N ALA A 15 -17.89 -13.62 0.37
CA ALA A 15 -16.97 -12.91 1.25
C ALA A 15 -17.45 -11.47 1.52
N LEU A 16 -17.86 -10.74 0.48
CA LEU A 16 -18.43 -9.40 0.63
C LEU A 16 -19.73 -9.40 1.44
N ALA A 17 -20.59 -10.39 1.25
CA ALA A 17 -21.82 -10.56 2.02
C ALA A 17 -21.52 -10.76 3.52
N THR A 18 -20.49 -11.54 3.84
CA THR A 18 -20.01 -11.75 5.22
C THR A 18 -19.50 -10.45 5.83
N LEU A 19 -18.71 -9.67 5.09
CA LEU A 19 -18.23 -8.36 5.53
C LEU A 19 -19.39 -7.40 5.79
N ARG A 20 -20.28 -7.25 4.81
CA ARG A 20 -21.48 -6.38 4.90
C ARG A 20 -22.36 -6.76 6.08
N GLY A 21 -22.63 -8.06 6.27
CA GLY A 21 -23.43 -8.54 7.39
C GLY A 21 -22.76 -8.32 8.74
N SER A 22 -21.43 -8.30 8.81
CA SER A 22 -20.70 -7.99 10.03
C SER A 22 -20.74 -6.49 10.33
N LEU A 23 -20.55 -5.65 9.32
CA LEU A 23 -20.59 -4.19 9.44
C LEU A 23 -22.00 -3.67 9.74
N SER A 24 -23.05 -4.23 9.15
CA SER A 24 -24.43 -3.79 9.37
C SER A 24 -24.94 -4.06 10.80
N ARG A 25 -24.32 -5.01 11.50
CA ARG A 25 -24.62 -5.31 12.91
C ARG A 25 -23.92 -4.37 13.89
N ILE A 26 -23.00 -3.53 13.42
CA ILE A 26 -22.33 -2.53 14.26
C ILE A 26 -23.36 -1.49 14.67
N ARG A 27 -23.50 -1.30 15.99
CA ARG A 27 -24.26 -0.19 16.54
C ARG A 27 -23.29 0.80 17.14
N PHE A 28 -23.27 2.01 16.58
CA PHE A 28 -22.51 3.11 17.16
C PHE A 28 -23.07 3.44 18.55
N ARG A 29 -22.16 3.66 19.51
CA ARG A 29 -22.49 4.17 20.84
C ARG A 29 -21.69 5.45 21.04
N THR A 30 -22.35 6.48 21.56
CA THR A 30 -21.80 7.84 21.73
C THR A 30 -20.75 7.95 22.85
N ALA A 31 -20.71 7.02 23.81
CA ALA A 31 -19.72 7.03 24.90
C ALA A 31 -19.44 5.60 25.43
N PRO A 32 -18.75 4.75 24.67
CA PRO A 32 -18.37 3.42 25.15
C PRO A 32 -17.29 3.53 26.24
N THR A 33 -17.28 2.58 27.18
CA THR A 33 -16.12 2.41 28.07
C THR A 33 -14.90 1.94 27.27
N ASP A 34 -13.69 2.20 27.76
CA ASP A 34 -12.44 1.72 27.13
C ASP A 34 -12.45 0.21 26.86
N ALA A 35 -12.97 -0.58 27.80
CA ALA A 35 -13.07 -2.04 27.66
C ALA A 35 -14.00 -2.44 26.51
N GLU A 36 -15.15 -1.76 26.39
CA GLU A 36 -16.09 -1.97 25.29
C GLU A 36 -15.51 -1.53 23.95
N ALA A 37 -14.90 -0.34 23.89
CA ALA A 37 -14.26 0.18 22.68
C ALA A 37 -13.18 -0.79 22.19
N ARG A 38 -12.30 -1.26 23.06
CA ARG A 38 -11.27 -2.26 22.73
C ARG A 38 -11.87 -3.56 22.20
N LYS A 39 -12.93 -4.06 22.85
CA LYS A 39 -13.61 -5.30 22.43
C LYS A 39 -14.22 -5.16 21.04
N VAL A 40 -14.91 -4.04 20.77
CA VAL A 40 -15.54 -3.76 19.48
C VAL A 40 -14.46 -3.58 18.40
N THR A 41 -13.46 -2.73 18.63
CA THR A 41 -12.37 -2.48 17.68
C THR A 41 -11.59 -3.75 17.35
N ARG A 42 -11.29 -4.60 18.34
CA ARG A 42 -10.63 -5.89 18.10
C ARG A 42 -11.49 -6.79 17.22
N ARG A 43 -12.76 -7.00 17.59
CA ARG A 43 -13.68 -7.84 16.79
C ARG A 43 -13.79 -7.35 15.34
N LEU A 44 -13.87 -6.05 15.14
CA LEU A 44 -13.94 -5.46 13.80
C LEU A 44 -12.64 -5.64 13.03
N SER A 45 -11.50 -5.38 13.67
CA SER A 45 -10.20 -5.59 13.07
C SER A 45 -10.02 -7.05 12.67
N ASP A 46 -10.34 -8.00 13.56
CA ASP A 46 -10.25 -9.44 13.29
C ASP A 46 -11.14 -9.85 12.11
N THR A 47 -12.35 -9.29 12.02
CA THR A 47 -13.27 -9.57 10.91
C THR A 47 -12.74 -9.00 9.59
N VAL A 48 -12.33 -7.73 9.58
CA VAL A 48 -11.83 -7.05 8.38
C VAL A 48 -10.53 -7.69 7.88
N THR A 49 -9.61 -7.99 8.79
CA THR A 49 -8.32 -8.61 8.47
C THR A 49 -8.44 -10.07 8.01
N ALA A 50 -9.54 -10.77 8.34
CA ALA A 50 -9.83 -12.10 7.80
C ALA A 50 -10.58 -12.06 6.46
N VAL A 51 -11.64 -11.25 6.37
CA VAL A 51 -12.57 -11.30 5.23
C VAL A 51 -12.04 -10.57 4.00
N ILE A 52 -11.29 -9.47 4.16
CA ILE A 52 -10.72 -8.76 3.00
C ILE A 52 -9.73 -9.65 2.23
N PRO A 53 -8.71 -10.29 2.86
CA PRO A 53 -7.84 -11.22 2.16
C PRO A 53 -8.60 -12.40 1.55
N GLN A 54 -9.64 -12.91 2.24
CA GLN A 54 -10.50 -13.96 1.70
C GLN A 54 -11.19 -13.51 0.41
N PHE A 55 -11.73 -12.28 0.36
CA PHE A 55 -12.33 -11.74 -0.86
C PHE A 55 -11.33 -11.73 -2.01
N PHE A 56 -10.15 -11.13 -1.82
CA PHE A 56 -9.14 -11.04 -2.89
C PHE A 56 -8.63 -12.42 -3.34
N ALA A 57 -8.39 -13.34 -2.41
CA ALA A 57 -7.93 -14.68 -2.74
C ALA A 57 -8.98 -15.46 -3.54
N THR A 58 -10.24 -15.40 -3.11
CA THR A 58 -11.34 -16.08 -3.80
C THR A 58 -11.61 -15.45 -5.17
N ALA A 59 -11.62 -14.12 -5.25
CA ALA A 59 -11.79 -13.39 -6.50
C ALA A 59 -10.71 -13.77 -7.52
N GLN A 60 -9.43 -13.79 -7.10
CA GLN A 60 -8.31 -14.21 -7.95
C GLN A 60 -8.47 -15.63 -8.52
N LEU A 61 -9.12 -16.53 -7.78
CA LEU A 61 -9.30 -17.93 -8.19
C LEU A 61 -10.54 -18.19 -9.05
N SER A 62 -11.54 -17.31 -9.01
CA SER A 62 -12.88 -17.61 -9.55
C SER A 62 -13.43 -16.55 -10.50
N MET A 63 -12.86 -15.34 -10.53
CA MET A 63 -13.22 -14.30 -11.49
C MET A 63 -12.35 -14.39 -12.73
N LEU A 64 -12.88 -13.95 -13.87
CA LEU A 64 -12.05 -13.76 -15.07
C LEU A 64 -10.99 -12.70 -14.77
N ALA A 65 -9.78 -12.92 -15.30
CA ALA A 65 -8.74 -11.89 -15.29
C ALA A 65 -9.01 -10.83 -16.37
N ASP A 66 -10.21 -10.26 -16.34
CA ASP A 66 -10.65 -9.18 -17.21
C ASP A 66 -10.27 -7.82 -16.65
N ASP A 67 -10.66 -6.75 -17.33
CA ASP A 67 -10.32 -5.40 -16.92
C ASP A 67 -10.99 -4.98 -15.60
N GLY A 68 -12.13 -5.55 -15.25
CA GLY A 68 -12.79 -5.30 -13.96
C GLY A 68 -11.97 -5.86 -12.79
N TRP A 69 -11.47 -7.09 -12.93
CA TRP A 69 -10.58 -7.68 -11.94
C TRP A 69 -9.23 -6.95 -11.90
N ARG A 70 -8.62 -6.65 -13.06
CA ARG A 70 -7.35 -5.91 -13.13
C ARG A 70 -7.43 -4.53 -12.48
N PHE A 71 -8.54 -3.82 -12.65
CA PHE A 71 -8.77 -2.54 -11.96
C PHE A 71 -8.80 -2.71 -10.44
N SER A 72 -9.46 -3.77 -9.96
CA SER A 72 -9.55 -4.08 -8.54
C SER A 72 -8.17 -4.45 -7.95
N GLU A 73 -7.38 -5.24 -8.67
CA GLU A 73 -5.99 -5.53 -8.29
C GLU A 73 -5.15 -4.25 -8.25
N LEU A 74 -5.26 -3.41 -9.27
CA LEU A 74 -4.52 -2.15 -9.37
C LEU A 74 -4.82 -1.24 -8.17
N GLY A 75 -6.09 -1.05 -7.82
CA GLY A 75 -6.51 -0.31 -6.64
C GLY A 75 -5.89 -0.87 -5.35
N GLN A 76 -5.86 -2.18 -5.18
CA GLN A 76 -5.25 -2.84 -4.02
C GLN A 76 -3.74 -2.56 -3.91
N PHE A 77 -3.01 -2.55 -5.02
CA PHE A 77 -1.58 -2.23 -5.02
C PHE A 77 -1.34 -0.75 -4.73
N VAL A 78 -2.15 0.16 -5.28
CA VAL A 78 -2.08 1.61 -5.01
C VAL A 78 -2.34 1.90 -3.53
N GLU A 79 -3.45 1.40 -2.98
CA GLU A 79 -3.80 1.60 -1.56
C GLU A 79 -2.70 1.09 -0.63
N ARG A 80 -2.11 -0.05 -0.96
CA ARG A 80 -1.00 -0.60 -0.17
C ARG A 80 0.26 0.25 -0.24
N ALA A 81 0.63 0.73 -1.43
CA ALA A 81 1.76 1.65 -1.60
C ALA A 81 1.55 2.93 -0.79
N VAL A 82 0.39 3.57 -0.93
CA VAL A 82 -0.01 4.78 -0.18
C VAL A 82 -0.01 4.53 1.33
N THR A 83 -0.56 3.39 1.77
CA THR A 83 -0.60 3.04 3.19
C THR A 83 0.81 2.94 3.78
N THR A 84 1.72 2.24 3.10
CA THR A 84 3.11 2.11 3.55
C THR A 84 3.84 3.45 3.52
N ALA A 85 3.68 4.23 2.45
CA ALA A 85 4.27 5.57 2.34
C ALA A 85 3.79 6.48 3.49
N ASN A 86 2.49 6.55 3.74
CA ASN A 86 1.91 7.37 4.80
C ASN A 86 2.34 6.89 6.19
N ALA A 87 2.42 5.57 6.41
CA ALA A 87 2.87 4.99 7.67
C ALA A 87 4.33 5.37 7.97
N THR A 88 5.23 5.26 6.99
CA THR A 88 6.64 5.66 7.16
C THR A 88 6.78 7.16 7.41
N ARG A 89 6.02 8.00 6.70
CA ARG A 89 5.98 9.45 6.93
C ARG A 89 5.45 9.82 8.32
N SER A 90 4.47 9.09 8.83
CA SER A 90 3.87 9.33 10.14
C SER A 90 4.83 9.04 11.30
N VAL A 91 5.67 8.02 11.15
CA VAL A 91 6.64 7.62 12.19
C VAL A 91 8.01 8.31 12.03
N ALA A 92 8.25 9.04 10.94
CA ALA A 92 9.54 9.67 10.62
C ALA A 92 10.14 10.51 11.75
N LEU A 93 9.29 11.25 12.49
CA LEU A 93 9.75 12.05 13.63
C LEU A 93 10.21 11.17 14.80
N SER A 94 9.51 10.08 15.10
CA SER A 94 9.92 9.11 16.12
C SER A 94 11.21 8.41 15.72
N ILE A 95 11.33 8.03 14.44
CA ILE A 95 12.53 7.43 13.86
C ILE A 95 13.77 8.34 14.03
N MET A 96 13.60 9.66 13.92
CA MET A 96 14.69 10.64 14.05
C MET A 96 14.95 11.12 15.49
N ARG A 97 14.18 10.69 16.50
CA ARG A 97 14.42 11.05 17.91
C ARG A 97 15.65 10.32 18.45
N ARG A 98 16.85 10.80 18.10
CA ARG A 98 18.16 10.34 18.58
C ARG A 98 18.46 10.70 20.05
N LEU A 99 17.45 10.88 20.90
CA LEU A 99 17.60 11.24 22.32
C LEU A 99 17.20 10.13 23.29
N GLU A 100 16.69 9.00 22.77
CA GLU A 100 16.36 7.85 23.59
C GLU A 100 17.43 6.75 23.50
N PRO A 101 17.55 5.85 24.50
CA PRO A 101 18.44 4.70 24.41
C PRO A 101 18.11 3.88 23.16
N LEU A 102 19.13 3.35 22.46
CA LEU A 102 18.99 2.52 21.25
C LEU A 102 17.92 1.41 21.36
N HIS A 103 17.63 0.95 22.58
CA HIS A 103 16.63 -0.08 22.86
C HIS A 103 15.17 0.38 22.70
N SER A 104 14.82 1.64 22.99
CA SER A 104 13.43 2.10 22.84
C SER A 104 13.05 2.23 21.35
N ILE A 105 13.97 2.76 20.54
CA ILE A 105 13.82 2.87 19.08
C ILE A 105 13.60 1.49 18.46
N GLU A 106 14.36 0.47 18.88
CA GLU A 106 14.17 -0.90 18.41
C GLU A 106 12.76 -1.43 18.72
N ILE A 107 12.25 -1.20 19.94
CA ILE A 107 10.91 -1.62 20.36
C ILE A 107 9.85 -0.92 19.52
N GLU A 108 9.97 0.39 19.30
CA GLU A 108 9.05 1.18 18.48
C GLU A 108 9.05 0.70 17.02
N LEU A 109 10.22 0.52 16.42
CA LEU A 109 10.35 0.03 15.05
C LEU A 109 9.80 -1.40 14.90
N SER A 110 10.05 -2.27 15.88
CA SER A 110 9.50 -3.63 15.92
C SER A 110 7.96 -3.61 16.03
N ALA A 111 7.40 -2.72 16.84
CA ALA A 111 5.96 -2.52 16.94
C ALA A 111 5.36 -1.95 15.64
N PHE A 112 6.05 -1.00 15.01
CA PHE A 112 5.67 -0.42 13.72
C PHE A 112 5.68 -1.46 12.59
N LEU A 113 6.73 -2.26 12.48
CA LEU A 113 6.78 -3.38 11.53
C LEU A 113 5.68 -4.42 11.81
N ARG A 114 5.31 -4.65 13.07
CA ARG A 114 4.20 -5.54 13.43
C ARG A 114 2.86 -4.95 13.01
N LEU A 115 2.65 -3.65 13.19
CA LEU A 115 1.45 -2.94 12.74
C LEU A 115 1.25 -3.10 11.22
N LEU A 116 2.34 -3.07 10.45
CA LEU A 116 2.31 -3.29 8.99
C LEU A 116 2.29 -4.77 8.58
N GLY A 117 2.28 -5.72 9.53
CA GLY A 117 2.35 -7.15 9.24
C GLY A 117 3.64 -7.59 8.55
N SER A 118 4.73 -6.83 8.73
CA SER A 118 5.98 -6.99 7.99
C SER A 118 7.18 -7.37 8.86
N ARG A 119 6.99 -7.48 10.19
CA ARG A 119 8.06 -7.76 11.16
C ARG A 119 8.78 -9.09 10.92
N ASP A 120 8.05 -10.15 10.63
CA ASP A 120 8.66 -11.48 10.49
C ASP A 120 9.46 -11.59 9.18
N ALA A 121 8.95 -10.97 8.10
CA ALA A 121 9.68 -10.81 6.85
C ALA A 121 10.95 -9.96 7.02
N TYR A 122 10.86 -8.84 7.73
CA TYR A 122 12.02 -8.01 8.07
C TYR A 122 13.10 -8.81 8.81
N ARG A 123 12.70 -9.54 9.86
CA ARG A 123 13.63 -10.37 10.66
C ARG A 123 14.27 -11.48 9.84
N ARG A 124 13.55 -12.07 8.89
CA ARG A 124 14.09 -13.09 7.97
C ARG A 124 15.19 -12.54 7.07
N ILE A 125 15.05 -11.30 6.61
CA ILE A 125 15.98 -10.66 5.67
C ILE A 125 17.19 -10.06 6.40
N TYR A 126 16.94 -9.21 7.40
CA TYR A 126 18.02 -8.44 8.04
C TYR A 126 18.70 -9.20 9.17
N GLN A 127 18.00 -10.13 9.84
CA GLN A 127 18.52 -10.94 10.97
C GLN A 127 19.14 -10.12 12.13
N THR A 128 18.93 -8.81 12.13
CA THR A 128 19.43 -7.85 13.12
C THR A 128 18.29 -7.18 13.86
N ARG A 129 18.66 -6.34 14.85
CA ARG A 129 17.74 -5.40 15.48
C ARG A 129 17.20 -4.42 14.44
N ALA A 130 15.99 -3.93 14.66
CA ALA A 130 15.37 -2.98 13.74
C ALA A 130 16.07 -1.62 13.86
N GLU A 131 16.62 -1.13 12.75
CA GLU A 131 17.26 0.18 12.65
C GLU A 131 16.54 1.10 11.67
N PRO A 132 16.47 2.42 11.94
CA PRO A 132 15.85 3.41 11.06
C PRO A 132 16.11 3.28 9.55
N PRO A 133 17.36 3.32 9.05
CA PRO A 133 17.62 3.25 7.62
C PRO A 133 17.19 1.90 7.02
N GLN A 134 17.42 0.80 7.72
CA GLN A 134 17.04 -0.54 7.29
C GLN A 134 15.51 -0.70 7.18
N VAL A 135 14.75 -0.14 8.13
CA VAL A 135 13.29 -0.18 8.09
C VAL A 135 12.76 0.62 6.90
N LEU A 136 13.32 1.80 6.63
CA LEU A 136 12.94 2.62 5.46
C LEU A 136 13.29 1.91 4.15
N GLU A 137 14.52 1.41 4.02
CA GLU A 137 14.95 0.59 2.87
C GLU A 137 14.01 -0.60 2.65
N PHE A 138 13.71 -1.36 3.71
CA PHE A 138 12.84 -2.52 3.62
C PHE A 138 11.42 -2.16 3.13
N LEU A 139 10.82 -1.10 3.68
CA LEU A 139 9.45 -0.71 3.36
C LEU A 139 9.32 0.05 2.04
N TRP A 140 10.38 0.72 1.57
CA TRP A 140 10.35 1.46 0.32
C TRP A 140 10.93 0.71 -0.87
N GLN A 141 11.99 -0.09 -0.67
CA GLN A 141 12.84 -0.59 -1.76
C GLN A 141 12.89 -2.10 -1.88
N ASN A 142 12.36 -2.86 -0.91
CA ASN A 142 12.39 -4.31 -1.02
C ASN A 142 11.55 -4.78 -2.22
N ALA A 143 12.14 -5.60 -3.09
CA ALA A 143 11.52 -6.05 -4.34
C ALA A 143 10.65 -7.31 -4.19
N GLU A 144 10.62 -7.94 -3.01
CA GLU A 144 9.91 -9.19 -2.75
C GLU A 144 8.81 -9.04 -1.70
N MET A 145 8.93 -8.05 -0.81
CA MET A 145 7.97 -7.80 0.25
C MET A 145 6.69 -7.19 -0.34
N PRO A 146 5.51 -7.84 -0.25
CA PRO A 146 4.30 -7.29 -0.85
C PRO A 146 3.97 -5.89 -0.32
N ARG A 147 4.21 -5.63 0.97
CA ARG A 147 3.97 -4.32 1.60
C ARG A 147 4.93 -3.21 1.16
N SER A 148 6.04 -3.55 0.50
CA SER A 148 6.97 -2.55 -0.01
C SER A 148 6.29 -1.65 -1.04
N VAL A 149 6.62 -0.36 -0.99
CA VAL A 149 6.18 0.61 -1.99
C VAL A 149 6.69 0.20 -3.37
N LEU A 150 7.99 -0.14 -3.50
CA LEU A 150 8.57 -0.59 -4.77
C LEU A 150 7.84 -1.82 -5.33
N TYR A 151 7.58 -2.83 -4.51
CA TYR A 151 6.87 -4.03 -4.95
C TYR A 151 5.48 -3.66 -5.48
N SER A 152 4.74 -2.87 -4.71
CA SER A 152 3.36 -2.52 -5.06
C SER A 152 3.28 -1.70 -6.34
N LEU A 153 4.17 -0.73 -6.51
CA LEU A 153 4.25 0.10 -7.71
C LEU A 153 4.69 -0.69 -8.96
N LYS A 154 5.59 -1.66 -8.81
CA LYS A 154 5.94 -2.57 -9.92
C LYS A 154 4.73 -3.36 -10.42
N ARG A 155 3.93 -3.88 -9.49
CA ARG A 155 2.69 -4.60 -9.82
C ARG A 155 1.67 -3.69 -10.49
N CYS A 156 1.56 -2.42 -10.08
CA CYS A 156 0.75 -1.44 -10.80
C CYS A 156 1.21 -1.28 -12.26
N ALA A 157 2.52 -1.14 -12.49
CA ALA A 157 3.07 -0.99 -13.84
C ALA A 157 2.79 -2.21 -14.72
N GLU A 158 2.97 -3.42 -14.18
CA GLU A 158 2.68 -4.68 -14.88
C GLU A 158 1.21 -4.80 -15.27
N ILE A 159 0.28 -4.45 -14.36
CA ILE A 159 -1.16 -4.49 -14.64
C ILE A 159 -1.53 -3.47 -15.71
N LEU A 160 -1.04 -2.23 -15.61
CA LEU A 160 -1.30 -1.19 -16.61
C LEU A 160 -0.77 -1.57 -17.98
N GLN A 161 0.40 -2.19 -18.06
CA GLN A 161 0.98 -2.67 -19.31
C GLN A 161 0.13 -3.78 -19.95
N ALA A 162 -0.48 -4.64 -19.14
CA ALA A 162 -1.35 -5.71 -19.63
C ALA A 162 -2.76 -5.22 -20.03
N SER A 163 -3.27 -4.17 -19.38
CA SER A 163 -4.62 -3.64 -19.60
C SER A 163 -4.73 -2.58 -20.69
N LEU A 164 -3.64 -1.89 -21.03
CA LEU A 164 -3.69 -0.75 -21.95
C LEU A 164 -2.97 -1.06 -23.27
N PRO A 165 -3.56 -0.73 -24.43
CA PRO A 165 -2.92 -0.89 -25.73
C PRO A 165 -1.71 0.02 -25.83
N SER A 166 -0.62 -0.51 -26.38
CA SER A 166 0.69 0.16 -26.43
C SER A 166 0.69 1.51 -27.18
N ASN A 167 -0.34 1.76 -28.01
CA ASN A 167 -0.47 2.97 -28.81
C ASN A 167 -1.26 4.10 -28.12
N SER A 168 -1.76 3.89 -26.90
CA SER A 168 -2.47 4.92 -26.16
C SER A 168 -1.49 5.91 -25.52
N GLN A 169 -1.58 7.19 -25.91
CA GLN A 169 -0.79 8.28 -25.31
C GLN A 169 -0.98 8.34 -23.80
N THR A 170 -2.21 8.14 -23.36
CA THR A 170 -2.64 8.09 -21.96
C THR A 170 -1.96 6.95 -21.19
N ALA A 171 -1.83 5.77 -21.81
CA ALA A 171 -1.11 4.65 -21.23
C ALA A 171 0.39 4.92 -21.08
N GLN A 172 0.99 5.55 -22.10
CA GLN A 172 2.41 5.91 -22.09
C GLN A 172 2.73 6.94 -20.98
N GLN A 173 1.82 7.89 -20.71
CA GLN A 173 1.95 8.84 -19.61
C GLN A 173 1.95 8.13 -18.25
N ALA A 174 0.99 7.21 -18.01
CA ALA A 174 0.92 6.44 -16.77
C ALA A 174 2.18 5.60 -16.54
N GLN A 175 2.66 4.92 -17.58
CA GLN A 175 3.87 4.11 -17.51
C GLN A 175 5.10 4.98 -17.24
N SER A 176 5.25 6.10 -17.94
CA SER A 176 6.38 7.03 -17.75
C SER A 176 6.42 7.58 -16.32
N PHE A 177 5.26 7.95 -15.76
CA PHE A 177 5.15 8.41 -14.37
C PHE A 177 5.61 7.32 -13.38
N LEU A 178 5.09 6.10 -13.53
CA LEU A 178 5.47 4.97 -12.68
C LEU A 178 6.95 4.62 -12.80
N GLU A 179 7.51 4.62 -14.01
CA GLU A 179 8.92 4.36 -14.24
C GLU A 179 9.82 5.39 -13.56
N GLU A 180 9.45 6.68 -13.62
CA GLU A 180 10.17 7.75 -12.92
C GLU A 180 10.13 7.55 -11.40
N LEU A 181 8.94 7.35 -10.84
CA LEU A 181 8.78 7.13 -9.40
C LEU A 181 9.54 5.89 -8.93
N LEU A 182 9.44 4.78 -9.65
CA LEU A 182 10.19 3.56 -9.38
C LEU A 182 11.71 3.78 -9.46
N ARG A 183 12.19 4.60 -10.41
CA ARG A 183 13.60 4.93 -10.54
C ARG A 183 14.08 5.79 -9.38
N ARG A 184 13.30 6.80 -8.98
CA ARG A 184 13.57 7.64 -7.80
C ARG A 184 13.68 6.78 -6.54
N ILE A 185 12.69 5.94 -6.29
CA ILE A 185 12.68 5.04 -5.11
C ILE A 185 13.92 4.15 -5.10
N ARG A 186 14.29 3.53 -6.22
CA ARG A 186 15.48 2.64 -6.28
C ARG A 186 16.80 3.36 -6.05
N ARG A 187 16.91 4.64 -6.40
CA ARG A 187 18.15 5.43 -6.29
C ARG A 187 18.33 6.08 -4.93
N LEU A 188 17.27 6.14 -4.12
CA LEU A 188 17.33 6.78 -2.82
C LEU A 188 18.24 5.99 -1.88
N ASP A 189 19.16 6.67 -1.20
CA ASP A 189 19.99 6.05 -0.18
C ASP A 189 19.53 6.54 1.19
N TRP A 190 18.79 5.68 1.88
CA TRP A 190 18.22 6.00 3.18
C TRP A 190 19.29 6.21 4.25
N TYR A 191 20.47 5.62 4.13
CA TYR A 191 21.52 5.70 5.14
C TYR A 191 22.11 7.11 5.26
N ASN A 192 22.09 7.89 4.17
CA ASN A 192 22.60 9.26 4.15
C ASN A 192 21.86 10.20 5.12
N PHE A 193 20.60 9.92 5.43
CA PHE A 193 19.83 10.71 6.41
C PHE A 193 20.21 10.42 7.87
N PHE A 194 20.93 9.32 8.13
CA PHE A 194 21.26 8.84 9.48
C PHE A 194 22.74 8.89 9.81
N VAL A 195 23.59 9.40 8.92
CA VAL A 195 25.01 9.62 9.20
C VAL A 195 25.14 10.50 10.45
N SER A 196 25.91 10.02 11.43
CA SER A 196 26.14 10.74 12.68
C SER A 196 27.16 11.84 12.44
N GLU A 197 26.70 13.08 12.44
CA GLU A 197 27.57 14.25 12.49
C GLU A 197 27.54 14.83 13.91
N ASP A 198 28.69 15.28 14.42
CA ASP A 198 28.83 15.77 15.80
C ASP A 198 28.05 17.08 16.04
N GLU A 199 27.70 17.80 14.97
CA GLU A 199 27.01 19.07 15.04
C GLU A 199 25.48 18.94 15.07
N ALA A 200 24.85 19.55 16.08
CA ALA A 200 23.39 19.54 16.25
C ALA A 200 22.64 20.17 15.07
N SER A 201 23.20 21.24 14.48
CA SER A 201 22.67 21.93 13.29
C SER A 201 22.50 20.97 12.12
N ILE A 202 23.49 20.10 11.88
CA ILE A 202 23.49 19.17 10.76
C ILE A 202 22.46 18.05 10.99
N ARG A 203 22.32 17.57 12.23
CA ARG A 203 21.27 16.59 12.58
C ARG A 203 19.86 17.12 12.33
N LEU A 204 19.61 18.40 12.62
CA LEU A 204 18.33 19.04 12.33
C LEU A 204 18.10 19.14 10.82
N LEU A 205 19.13 19.54 10.07
CA LEU A 205 19.07 19.60 8.61
C LEU A 205 18.74 18.23 7.99
N ARG A 206 19.44 17.16 8.39
CA ARG A 206 19.14 15.78 7.93
C ARG A 206 17.71 15.33 8.24
N ARG A 207 17.18 15.75 9.39
CA ARG A 207 15.80 15.48 9.77
C ARG A 207 14.81 16.17 8.84
N GLU A 208 15.04 17.43 8.52
CA GLU A 208 14.20 18.19 7.59
C GLU A 208 14.30 17.59 6.18
N GLU A 209 15.49 17.25 5.71
CA GLU A 209 15.71 16.56 4.43
C GLU A 209 14.92 15.24 4.34
N LEU A 210 14.97 14.41 5.39
CA LEU A 210 14.21 13.15 5.42
C LEU A 210 12.70 13.38 5.35
N LEU A 211 12.19 14.35 6.10
CA LEU A 211 10.75 14.67 6.13
C LEU A 211 10.28 15.17 4.77
N LEU A 212 11.03 16.09 4.16
CA LEU A 212 10.75 16.60 2.82
C LEU A 212 10.78 15.47 1.79
N GLN A 213 11.76 14.56 1.88
CA GLN A 213 11.85 13.42 0.98
C GLN A 213 10.65 12.47 1.13
N LEU A 214 10.22 12.18 2.36
CA LEU A 214 9.06 11.32 2.61
C LEU A 214 7.74 12.00 2.21
N ASP A 215 7.60 13.32 2.39
CA ASP A 215 6.44 14.09 1.91
C ASP A 215 6.35 14.06 0.38
N LEU A 216 7.48 14.28 -0.30
CA LEU A 216 7.55 14.20 -1.76
C LEU A 216 7.13 12.82 -2.25
N LEU A 217 7.72 11.75 -1.72
CA LEU A 217 7.41 10.39 -2.15
C LEU A 217 5.96 9.99 -1.83
N LEU A 218 5.42 10.42 -0.69
CA LEU A 218 4.01 10.20 -0.35
C LEU A 218 3.09 10.92 -1.34
N SER A 219 3.40 12.18 -1.67
CA SER A 219 2.64 12.95 -2.65
C SER A 219 2.65 12.30 -4.04
N GLU A 220 3.83 11.92 -4.55
CA GLU A 220 3.97 11.22 -5.84
C GLU A 220 3.23 9.86 -5.82
N THR A 221 3.26 9.14 -4.69
CA THR A 221 2.53 7.86 -4.55
C THR A 221 1.00 8.06 -4.51
N LEU A 222 0.51 9.16 -3.93
CA LEU A 222 -0.91 9.52 -3.90
C LEU A 222 -1.41 9.95 -5.28
N GLU A 223 -0.61 10.71 -6.03
CA GLU A 223 -0.94 11.19 -7.37
C GLU A 223 -1.20 10.04 -8.35
N LEU A 224 -0.58 8.87 -8.11
CA LEU A 224 -0.79 7.67 -8.90
C LEU A 224 -2.27 7.26 -9.01
N HIS A 225 -3.08 7.46 -7.96
CA HIS A 225 -4.51 7.18 -8.03
C HIS A 225 -5.19 8.01 -9.13
N THR A 226 -4.86 9.30 -9.22
CA THR A 226 -5.42 10.21 -10.22
C THR A 226 -4.96 9.79 -11.62
N VAL A 227 -3.66 9.57 -11.78
CA VAL A 227 -3.07 9.09 -13.05
C VAL A 227 -3.74 7.79 -13.49
N ILE A 228 -4.00 6.84 -12.59
CA ILE A 228 -4.63 5.57 -12.93
C ILE A 228 -6.11 5.75 -13.28
N THR A 229 -6.86 6.50 -12.47
CA THR A 229 -8.32 6.63 -12.63
C THR A 229 -8.66 7.32 -13.94
N ASP A 230 -7.96 8.42 -14.24
CA ASP A 230 -8.16 9.18 -15.48
C ASP A 230 -7.82 8.32 -16.71
N ASN A 231 -6.86 7.39 -16.58
CA ASN A 231 -6.35 6.62 -17.71
C ASN A 231 -7.10 5.30 -17.93
N PHE A 232 -7.49 4.61 -16.86
CA PHE A 232 -8.14 3.30 -16.92
C PHE A 232 -9.63 3.43 -17.29
N LEU A 233 -10.34 4.40 -16.72
CA LEU A 233 -11.77 4.59 -16.98
C LEU A 233 -12.03 5.21 -18.35
N SER A 234 -11.19 6.16 -18.79
CA SER A 234 -11.29 6.70 -20.15
C SER A 234 -11.02 5.64 -21.22
N HIS A 235 -10.16 4.66 -20.95
CA HIS A 235 -9.92 3.57 -21.88
C HIS A 235 -11.11 2.61 -22.02
N GLN A 236 -11.80 2.27 -20.92
CA GLN A 236 -13.01 1.44 -20.99
C GLN A 236 -14.16 2.12 -21.75
N SER A 237 -14.28 3.46 -21.69
CA SER A 237 -15.24 4.17 -22.53
C SER A 237 -14.97 4.02 -24.03
N ILE A 238 -13.73 3.67 -24.42
CA ILE A 238 -13.32 3.45 -25.81
C ILE A 238 -13.49 1.98 -26.24
N ILE A 239 -13.34 1.02 -25.31
CA ILE A 239 -13.44 -0.44 -25.57
C ILE A 239 -14.87 -1.00 -25.41
N SER A 240 -15.84 -0.20 -24.99
CA SER A 240 -17.23 -0.65 -24.77
C SER A 240 -18.00 -1.14 -26.02
N GLU A 241 -17.34 -1.30 -27.17
CA GLU A 241 -17.83 -2.15 -28.28
C GLU A 241 -17.09 -3.50 -28.27
N PRO A 242 -17.62 -4.53 -27.60
CA PRO A 242 -17.01 -5.85 -27.65
C PRO A 242 -17.33 -6.50 -29.00
N GLU A 243 -16.32 -6.72 -29.85
CA GLU A 243 -16.40 -7.87 -30.75
C GLU A 243 -16.21 -9.14 -29.90
N PRO A 244 -17.19 -10.05 -29.87
CA PRO A 244 -17.03 -11.30 -29.17
C PRO A 244 -15.96 -12.12 -29.88
N THR A 245 -14.79 -12.25 -29.27
CA THR A 245 -13.80 -13.24 -29.69
C THR A 245 -14.28 -14.61 -29.23
N LEU A 246 -15.15 -15.21 -30.05
CA LEU A 246 -15.50 -16.61 -29.96
C LEU A 246 -14.29 -17.44 -30.43
N PHE A 247 -13.75 -18.26 -29.53
CA PHE A 247 -13.24 -19.58 -29.93
C PHE A 247 -14.43 -20.55 -29.95
#